data_AF-A0AA39MQT0-F1
#
_entry.id   AF-A0AA39MQT0-F1
#
_cell.length_a   1.000
_cell.length_b   1.000
_cell.length_c   1.000
_cell.angle_alpha   90.00
_cell.angle_beta   90.00
_cell.angle_gamma   90.00
#
_symmetry.space_group_name_H-M   'P 1'
#
loop_
_entity.id
_entity.type
_entity.pdbx_description
1 polymer ?
#
loop_
_entity_poly.entity_id
_entity_poly.type
_entity_poly.pdbx_seq_one_letter_code
_entity_poly.pdbx_strand_id
1 'polypeptide(L)'
;MGVFFYCYAGVGSTAPWVIGNAIGETGLSSILQIGIAYASGIVFAICFCSATSGGHFSPGITIAFCLFKGFPKVKGLRYIAAQILGGYVACLLIYVQYKHLLDQAEGAMVLAGTFSELQFTPSGPAGIFGLYLLPGAKIGQVFLNEFVTDVMLAVVIWGAIDPTNILVPPQAAPWVIALGYAVAIWGFAFPGLAANAARDVGGRLAALTIYGRQASGGPYAALAALTNIPATMVGVLLYELFLADSQRVLPKASMEYIRVHKNHGCLHDHSLDRRNSSSTSDSEKNAMAIAEA
;
A
#
# COMPACT_ATOMS: atom_id res chain seq x y z
N MET A 1 4.41 -8.56 -2.98
CA MET A 1 3.36 -9.40 -2.38
C MET A 1 2.45 -8.62 -1.43
N GLY A 2 2.94 -8.00 -0.35
CA GLY A 2 2.05 -7.26 0.57
C GLY A 2 1.16 -6.21 -0.11
N VAL A 3 1.75 -5.28 -0.88
CA VAL A 3 0.96 -4.29 -1.65
C VAL A 3 0.04 -4.94 -2.68
N PHE A 4 0.49 -6.02 -3.30
CA PHE A 4 -0.32 -6.77 -4.25
C PHE A 4 -1.62 -7.27 -3.61
N PHE A 5 -1.59 -7.81 -2.39
CA PHE A 5 -2.79 -8.39 -1.76
C PHE A 5 -3.92 -7.38 -1.58
N TYR A 6 -3.64 -6.21 -1.00
CA TYR A 6 -4.70 -5.21 -0.78
C TYR A 6 -5.08 -4.47 -2.06
N CYS A 7 -4.14 -4.23 -2.99
CA CYS A 7 -4.49 -3.67 -4.28
C CYS A 7 -5.36 -4.65 -5.07
N TYR A 8 -5.03 -5.94 -5.07
CA TYR A 8 -5.79 -6.96 -5.79
C TYR A 8 -7.21 -7.10 -5.23
N ALA A 9 -7.35 -7.24 -3.92
CA ALA A 9 -8.66 -7.35 -3.28
C ALA A 9 -9.49 -6.07 -3.45
N GLY A 10 -8.89 -4.91 -3.16
CA GLY A 10 -9.56 -3.62 -3.18
C GLY A 10 -9.95 -3.17 -4.59
N VAL A 11 -9.00 -3.10 -5.52
CA VAL A 11 -9.25 -2.74 -6.93
C VAL A 11 -10.15 -3.78 -7.59
N GLY A 12 -9.99 -5.07 -7.24
CA GLY A 12 -10.87 -6.14 -7.71
C GLY A 12 -12.32 -5.96 -7.27
N SER A 13 -12.57 -5.34 -6.11
CA SER A 13 -13.92 -4.94 -5.68
C SER A 13 -14.39 -3.62 -6.30
N THR A 14 -13.48 -2.74 -6.71
CA THR A 14 -13.81 -1.49 -7.42
C THR A 14 -14.22 -1.77 -8.88
N ALA A 15 -13.61 -2.75 -9.54
CA ALA A 15 -13.94 -3.11 -10.92
C ALA A 15 -15.44 -3.40 -11.16
N PRO A 16 -16.09 -4.35 -10.44
CA PRO A 16 -17.51 -4.61 -10.59
C PRO A 16 -18.40 -3.43 -10.16
N TRP A 17 -17.92 -2.54 -9.28
CA TRP A 17 -18.67 -1.32 -8.93
C TRP A 17 -18.75 -0.36 -10.12
N VAL A 18 -17.62 -0.07 -10.77
CA VAL A 18 -17.58 0.80 -11.95
C VAL A 18 -18.29 0.15 -13.14
N ILE A 19 -18.00 -1.13 -13.41
CA ILE A 19 -18.59 -1.87 -14.54
C ILE A 19 -20.12 -1.95 -14.37
N GLY A 20 -20.60 -2.33 -13.18
CA GLY A 20 -22.04 -2.43 -12.90
C GLY A 20 -22.77 -1.12 -13.12
N ASN A 21 -22.21 0.00 -12.63
CA ASN A 21 -22.78 1.32 -12.85
C ASN A 21 -22.80 1.71 -14.34
N ALA A 22 -21.79 1.33 -15.11
CA ALA A 22 -21.72 1.62 -16.54
C ALA A 22 -22.76 0.85 -17.37
N ILE A 23 -23.05 -0.40 -17.01
CA ILE A 23 -24.03 -1.25 -17.71
C ILE A 23 -25.44 -1.21 -17.11
N GLY A 24 -25.64 -0.47 -16.02
CA GLY A 24 -26.92 -0.35 -15.31
C GLY A 24 -27.28 -1.55 -14.42
N GLU A 25 -26.32 -2.43 -14.13
CA GLU A 25 -26.50 -3.59 -13.24
C GLU A 25 -26.24 -3.18 -11.79
N THR A 26 -27.30 -3.09 -10.99
CA THR A 26 -27.19 -2.71 -9.57
C THR A 26 -26.83 -3.91 -8.69
N GLY A 27 -26.04 -3.68 -7.65
CA GLY A 27 -25.75 -4.70 -6.62
C GLY A 27 -24.50 -5.55 -6.85
N LEU A 28 -23.72 -5.31 -7.92
CA LEU A 28 -22.46 -6.05 -8.16
C LEU A 28 -21.36 -5.71 -7.14
N SER A 29 -21.36 -4.49 -6.59
CA SER A 29 -20.42 -4.04 -5.55
C SER A 29 -20.90 -2.74 -4.90
N SER A 30 -20.29 -2.36 -3.77
CA SER A 30 -20.60 -1.15 -3.00
C SER A 30 -19.36 -0.58 -2.33
N ILE A 31 -19.40 0.67 -1.88
CA ILE A 31 -18.31 1.29 -1.10
C ILE A 31 -18.02 0.47 0.16
N LEU A 32 -19.06 -0.10 0.79
CA LEU A 32 -18.91 -1.01 1.94
C LEU A 32 -18.04 -2.22 1.56
N GLN A 33 -18.40 -2.91 0.47
CA GLN A 33 -17.67 -4.07 -0.03
C GLN A 33 -16.22 -3.73 -0.40
N ILE A 34 -15.99 -2.59 -1.05
CA ILE A 34 -14.65 -2.10 -1.40
C ILE A 34 -13.79 -1.93 -0.14
N GLY A 35 -14.33 -1.29 0.90
CA GLY A 35 -13.60 -1.11 2.17
C GLY A 35 -13.30 -2.44 2.87
N ILE A 36 -14.25 -3.39 2.88
CA ILE A 36 -14.04 -4.75 3.41
C ILE A 36 -12.95 -5.48 2.61
N ALA A 37 -12.94 -5.34 1.29
CA ALA A 37 -11.97 -6.00 0.42
C ALA A 37 -10.55 -5.45 0.63
N TYR A 38 -10.38 -4.13 0.70
CA TYR A 38 -9.10 -3.51 1.07
C TYR A 38 -8.64 -3.95 2.46
N ALA A 39 -9.53 -3.90 3.46
CA ALA A 39 -9.23 -4.34 4.81
C ALA A 39 -8.76 -5.79 4.87
N SER A 40 -9.47 -6.70 4.20
CA SER A 40 -9.12 -8.12 4.13
C SER A 40 -7.76 -8.33 3.46
N GLY A 41 -7.51 -7.63 2.35
CA GLY A 41 -6.22 -7.67 1.68
C GLY A 41 -5.07 -7.10 2.52
N ILE A 42 -5.33 -6.10 3.37
CA ILE A 42 -4.35 -5.57 4.34
C ILE A 42 -4.05 -6.61 5.41
N VAL A 43 -5.06 -7.31 5.94
CA VAL A 43 -4.84 -8.43 6.87
C VAL A 43 -3.95 -9.49 6.22
N PHE A 44 -4.23 -9.91 4.98
CA PHE A 44 -3.36 -10.87 4.27
C PHE A 44 -1.95 -10.34 4.07
N ALA A 45 -1.80 -9.06 3.69
CA ALA A 45 -0.50 -8.44 3.53
C ALA A 45 0.31 -8.49 4.83
N ILE A 46 -0.28 -8.09 5.95
CA ILE A 46 0.42 -8.03 7.24
C ILE A 46 0.68 -9.44 7.77
N CYS A 47 -0.32 -10.32 7.80
CA CYS A 47 -0.16 -11.66 8.35
C CYS A 47 0.87 -12.50 7.56
N PHE A 48 0.93 -12.37 6.22
CA PHE A 48 1.77 -13.23 5.40
C PHE A 48 3.11 -12.63 5.00
N CYS A 49 3.23 -11.30 4.94
CA CYS A 49 4.46 -10.65 4.46
C CYS A 49 5.24 -9.88 5.54
N SER A 50 4.66 -9.62 6.72
CA SER A 50 5.36 -8.84 7.76
C SER A 50 6.52 -9.57 8.39
N ALA A 51 6.42 -10.89 8.60
CA ALA A 51 7.52 -11.68 9.19
C ALA A 51 8.82 -11.60 8.35
N THR A 52 8.71 -11.45 7.03
CA THR A 52 9.87 -11.33 6.13
C THR A 52 10.36 -9.89 6.00
N SER A 53 9.44 -8.93 5.84
CA SER A 53 9.78 -7.57 5.43
C SER A 53 9.70 -6.51 6.54
N GLY A 54 9.06 -6.82 7.66
CA GLY A 54 8.69 -5.84 8.69
C GLY A 54 7.37 -5.11 8.42
N GLY A 55 6.69 -5.39 7.29
CA GLY A 55 5.27 -5.04 7.16
C GLY A 55 4.95 -3.61 6.72
N HIS A 56 5.88 -2.87 6.10
CA HIS A 56 5.66 -1.44 5.82
C HIS A 56 4.52 -1.18 4.84
N PHE A 57 4.54 -1.88 3.69
CA PHE A 57 3.58 -1.83 2.57
C PHE A 57 3.09 -0.45 2.10
N SER A 58 3.74 0.63 2.51
CA SER A 58 3.41 2.00 2.16
C SER A 58 4.72 2.79 2.09
N PRO A 59 4.93 3.62 1.05
CA PRO A 59 6.09 4.49 0.97
C PRO A 59 6.15 5.49 2.13
N GLY A 60 5.02 6.08 2.52
CA GLY A 60 4.96 6.99 3.68
C GLY A 60 5.41 6.32 4.97
N ILE A 61 4.91 5.11 5.24
CA ILE A 61 5.32 4.31 6.40
C ILE A 61 6.80 3.90 6.31
N THR A 62 7.27 3.50 5.13
CA THR A 62 8.70 3.15 4.93
C THR A 62 9.62 4.33 5.23
N ILE A 63 9.23 5.54 4.79
CA ILE A 63 9.95 6.78 5.09
C ILE A 63 9.89 7.06 6.60
N ALA A 64 8.75 6.87 7.25
CA ALA A 64 8.61 7.03 8.70
C ALA A 64 9.57 6.10 9.46
N PHE A 65 9.64 4.82 9.09
CA PHE A 65 10.59 3.88 9.69
C PHE A 65 12.05 4.29 9.48
N CYS A 66 12.40 4.86 8.32
CA CYS A 66 13.75 5.38 8.06
C CYS A 66 14.09 6.58 8.96
N LEU A 67 13.13 7.45 9.25
CA LEU A 67 13.34 8.68 10.01
C LEU A 67 13.27 8.47 11.53
N PHE A 68 12.30 7.69 12.00
CA PHE A 68 11.97 7.57 13.43
C PHE A 68 12.46 6.27 14.09
N LYS A 69 12.65 5.19 13.32
CA LYS A 69 13.00 3.87 13.86
C LYS A 69 14.31 3.31 13.28
N GLY A 70 15.10 4.14 12.58
CA GLY A 70 16.45 3.79 12.10
C GLY A 70 16.50 2.78 10.95
N PHE A 71 15.43 2.62 10.17
CA PHE A 71 15.43 1.68 9.04
C PHE A 71 16.45 2.10 7.96
N PRO A 72 17.24 1.18 7.38
CA PRO A 72 18.29 1.54 6.42
C PRO A 72 17.73 2.21 5.17
N LYS A 73 18.16 3.45 4.89
CA LYS A 73 17.62 4.31 3.82
C LYS A 73 17.64 3.67 2.44
N VAL A 74 18.75 3.01 2.07
CA VAL A 74 18.90 2.31 0.77
C VAL A 74 17.94 1.12 0.67
N LYS A 75 17.72 0.40 1.77
CA LYS A 75 16.72 -0.67 1.84
C LYS A 75 15.30 -0.10 1.73
N GLY A 76 15.05 1.05 2.34
CA GLY A 76 13.80 1.81 2.22
C GLY A 76 13.45 2.14 0.77
N LEU A 77 14.41 2.62 -0.03
CA LEU A 77 14.17 2.91 -1.45
C LEU A 77 13.78 1.65 -2.24
N ARG A 78 14.46 0.51 -1.99
CA ARG A 78 14.12 -0.78 -2.61
C ARG A 78 12.73 -1.25 -2.21
N TYR A 79 12.31 -0.99 -0.96
CA TYR A 79 10.97 -1.28 -0.47
C TYR A 79 9.92 -0.48 -1.23
N ILE A 80 10.13 0.83 -1.41
CA ILE A 80 9.21 1.71 -2.16
C ILE A 80 9.05 1.22 -3.61
N ALA A 81 10.15 0.88 -4.28
CA ALA A 81 10.09 0.34 -5.64
C ALA A 81 9.31 -0.99 -5.70
N ALA A 82 9.57 -1.92 -4.78
CA ALA A 82 8.85 -3.20 -4.71
C ALA A 82 7.36 -3.04 -4.35
N GLN A 83 7.03 -2.04 -3.53
CA GLN A 83 5.66 -1.69 -3.16
C GLN A 83 4.88 -1.17 -4.38
N ILE A 84 5.44 -0.19 -5.11
CA ILE A 84 4.84 0.35 -6.34
C ILE A 84 4.64 -0.76 -7.38
N LEU A 85 5.64 -1.62 -7.57
CA LEU A 85 5.56 -2.75 -8.49
C LEU A 85 4.43 -3.73 -8.09
N GLY A 86 4.24 -3.97 -6.80
CA GLY A 86 3.16 -4.81 -6.31
C GLY A 86 1.77 -4.27 -6.67
N GLY A 87 1.56 -2.95 -6.56
CA GLY A 87 0.30 -2.30 -6.93
C GLY A 87 0.08 -2.29 -8.45
N TYR A 88 1.15 -2.05 -9.20
CA TYR A 88 1.15 -2.09 -10.67
C TYR A 88 0.72 -3.46 -11.20
N VAL A 89 1.37 -4.54 -10.73
CA VAL A 89 1.07 -5.91 -11.16
C VAL A 89 -0.36 -6.32 -10.78
N ALA A 90 -0.85 -5.94 -9.59
CA ALA A 90 -2.22 -6.21 -9.19
C ALA A 90 -3.25 -5.61 -10.16
N CYS A 91 -3.05 -4.34 -10.54
CA CYS A 91 -3.94 -3.64 -11.47
C CYS A 91 -3.92 -4.27 -12.88
N LEU A 92 -2.74 -4.61 -13.41
CA LEU A 92 -2.65 -5.28 -14.71
C LEU A 92 -3.33 -6.65 -14.72
N LEU A 93 -3.19 -7.44 -13.65
CA LEU A 93 -3.86 -8.73 -13.57
C LEU A 93 -5.38 -8.58 -13.50
N ILE A 94 -5.89 -7.62 -12.74
CA ILE A 94 -7.33 -7.31 -12.72
C ILE A 94 -7.82 -6.89 -14.10
N TYR A 95 -7.08 -6.04 -14.81
CA TYR A 95 -7.43 -5.65 -16.17
C TYR A 95 -7.60 -6.85 -17.10
N VAL A 96 -6.64 -7.79 -17.08
CA VAL A 96 -6.72 -9.01 -17.90
C VAL A 96 -7.91 -9.88 -17.48
N GLN A 97 -8.15 -10.04 -16.18
CA GLN A 97 -9.27 -10.85 -15.66
C GLN A 97 -10.65 -10.27 -16.01
N TYR A 98 -10.77 -8.94 -15.98
CA TYR A 98 -12.03 -8.23 -16.25
C TYR A 98 -12.15 -7.74 -17.70
N LYS A 99 -11.20 -8.05 -18.59
CA LYS A 99 -11.11 -7.47 -19.95
C LYS A 99 -12.42 -7.52 -20.71
N HIS A 100 -13.07 -8.68 -20.72
CA HIS A 100 -14.33 -8.86 -21.44
C HIS A 100 -15.46 -7.97 -20.88
N LEU A 101 -15.57 -7.87 -19.55
CA LEU A 101 -16.58 -7.05 -18.88
C LEU A 101 -16.28 -5.55 -19.00
N LEU A 102 -14.99 -5.18 -19.02
CA LEU A 102 -14.56 -3.82 -19.33
C LEU A 102 -14.98 -3.43 -20.74
N ASP A 103 -14.72 -4.27 -21.75
CA ASP A 103 -15.11 -3.97 -23.13
C ASP A 103 -16.63 -3.75 -23.28
N GLN A 104 -17.44 -4.53 -22.54
CA GLN A 104 -18.88 -4.33 -22.49
C GLN A 104 -19.27 -3.00 -21.85
N ALA A 105 -18.66 -2.65 -20.71
CA ALA A 105 -18.89 -1.38 -20.03
C ALA A 105 -18.48 -0.18 -20.89
N GLU A 106 -17.31 -0.25 -21.53
CA GLU A 106 -16.83 0.76 -22.46
C GLU A 106 -17.78 0.92 -23.65
N GLY A 107 -18.23 -0.19 -24.25
CA GLY A 107 -19.22 -0.17 -25.33
C GLY A 107 -20.55 0.46 -24.90
N ALA A 108 -21.04 0.15 -23.70
CA ALA A 108 -22.25 0.75 -23.14
C ALA A 108 -22.11 2.27 -22.95
N MET A 109 -20.96 2.73 -22.44
CA MET A 109 -20.67 4.16 -22.28
C MET A 109 -20.51 4.88 -23.62
N VAL A 110 -19.97 4.23 -24.65
CA VAL A 110 -19.88 4.78 -26.01
C VAL A 110 -21.29 4.97 -26.59
N LEU A 111 -22.18 3.98 -26.46
CA LEU A 111 -23.57 4.08 -26.91
C LEU A 111 -24.35 5.17 -26.17
N ALA A 112 -24.05 5.37 -24.88
CA ALA A 112 -24.63 6.44 -24.07
C ALA A 112 -24.02 7.83 -24.35
N GLY A 113 -22.94 7.91 -25.14
CA GLY A 113 -22.23 9.16 -25.41
C GLY A 113 -21.43 9.72 -24.22
N THR A 114 -21.22 8.95 -23.17
CA THR A 114 -20.57 9.39 -21.91
C THR A 114 -19.11 8.96 -21.79
N PHE A 115 -18.63 8.08 -22.68
CA PHE A 115 -17.30 7.48 -22.60
C PHE A 115 -16.16 8.51 -22.52
N SER A 116 -16.13 9.48 -23.43
CA SER A 116 -15.04 10.46 -23.49
C SER A 116 -14.95 11.37 -22.26
N GLU A 117 -16.08 11.63 -21.61
CA GLU A 117 -16.16 12.48 -20.42
C GLU A 117 -15.82 11.70 -19.15
N LEU A 118 -16.23 10.43 -19.07
CA LEU A 118 -16.10 9.63 -17.87
C LEU A 118 -14.83 8.79 -17.82
N GLN A 119 -14.21 8.46 -18.96
CA GLN A 119 -13.11 7.49 -19.03
C GLN A 119 -12.01 7.72 -17.98
N PHE A 120 -11.60 8.98 -17.82
CA PHE A 120 -10.55 9.42 -16.87
C PHE A 120 -11.13 10.12 -15.64
N THR A 121 -12.18 9.54 -15.07
CA THR A 121 -12.82 9.99 -13.81
C THR A 121 -12.93 8.81 -12.83
N PRO A 122 -13.25 9.05 -11.54
CA PRO A 122 -13.50 7.96 -10.58
C PRO A 122 -14.59 6.98 -11.00
N SER A 123 -15.51 7.41 -11.87
CA SER A 123 -16.64 6.59 -12.36
C SER A 123 -16.36 5.89 -13.68
N GLY A 124 -15.18 6.09 -14.28
CA GLY A 124 -14.82 5.50 -15.57
C GLY A 124 -13.92 4.26 -15.47
N PRO A 125 -13.71 3.54 -16.59
CA PRO A 125 -12.87 2.35 -16.65
C PRO A 125 -11.44 2.56 -16.18
N ALA A 126 -10.84 3.73 -16.46
CA ALA A 126 -9.49 4.02 -15.98
C ALA A 126 -9.48 4.26 -14.47
N GLY A 127 -10.58 4.78 -13.91
CA GLY A 127 -10.80 5.06 -12.48
C GLY A 127 -10.78 3.84 -11.58
N ILE A 128 -10.95 2.64 -12.15
CA ILE A 128 -10.74 1.38 -11.44
C ILE A 128 -9.27 1.30 -10.97
N PHE A 129 -8.33 1.62 -11.84
CA PHE A 129 -6.89 1.42 -11.62
C PHE A 129 -6.22 2.67 -11.06
N GLY A 130 -6.35 3.79 -11.77
CA GLY A 130 -5.77 5.08 -11.38
C GLY A 130 -6.79 5.96 -10.65
N LEU A 131 -6.31 6.87 -9.79
CA LEU A 131 -7.18 7.83 -9.13
C LEU A 131 -7.23 9.13 -9.94
N TYR A 132 -8.44 9.62 -10.16
CA TYR A 132 -8.71 10.84 -10.91
C TYR A 132 -9.54 11.81 -10.08
N LEU A 133 -9.45 13.08 -10.42
CA LEU A 133 -10.25 14.11 -9.77
C LEU A 133 -11.70 13.97 -10.22
N LEU A 134 -12.64 14.02 -9.28
CA LEU A 134 -14.06 14.08 -9.60
C LEU A 134 -14.36 15.37 -10.38
N PRO A 135 -15.14 15.32 -11.49
CA PRO A 135 -15.51 16.52 -12.23
C PRO A 135 -16.14 17.59 -11.32
N GLY A 136 -15.62 18.82 -11.39
CA GLY A 136 -16.07 19.94 -10.55
C GLY A 136 -15.53 19.98 -9.12
N ALA A 137 -14.76 18.97 -8.68
CA ALA A 137 -14.16 18.99 -7.35
C ALA A 137 -13.04 20.03 -7.22
N LYS A 138 -12.99 20.69 -6.06
CA LYS A 138 -11.95 21.67 -5.74
C LYS A 138 -10.72 20.96 -5.18
N ILE A 139 -9.58 21.13 -5.85
CA ILE A 139 -8.33 20.45 -5.49
C ILE A 139 -7.90 20.67 -4.03
N GLY A 140 -8.15 21.85 -3.45
CA GLY A 140 -7.84 22.14 -2.06
C GLY A 140 -8.67 21.34 -1.05
N GLN A 141 -9.93 21.04 -1.37
CA GLN A 141 -10.78 20.20 -0.51
C GLN A 141 -10.37 18.72 -0.61
N VAL A 142 -9.99 18.27 -1.80
CA VAL A 142 -9.48 16.92 -2.00
C VAL A 142 -8.13 16.72 -1.30
N PHE A 143 -7.25 17.72 -1.36
CA PHE A 143 -6.01 17.75 -0.58
C PHE A 143 -6.29 17.63 0.92
N LEU A 144 -7.23 18.43 1.45
CA LEU A 144 -7.58 18.40 2.87
C LEU A 144 -8.11 17.03 3.28
N ASN A 145 -8.98 16.43 2.46
CA ASN A 145 -9.52 15.08 2.68
C ASN A 145 -8.39 14.05 2.77
N GLU A 146 -7.54 13.97 1.73
CA GLU A 146 -6.39 13.07 1.69
C GLU A 146 -5.48 13.26 2.92
N PHE A 147 -5.09 14.50 3.19
CA PHE A 147 -4.14 14.83 4.25
C PHE A 147 -4.67 14.45 5.64
N VAL A 148 -5.91 14.81 5.97
CA VAL A 148 -6.48 14.54 7.30
C VAL A 148 -6.73 13.04 7.49
N THR A 149 -7.25 12.36 6.48
CA THR A 149 -7.47 10.91 6.53
C THR A 149 -6.15 10.17 6.71
N ASP A 150 -5.07 10.60 6.04
CA ASP A 150 -3.76 9.97 6.16
C ASP A 150 -3.06 10.24 7.48
N VAL A 151 -3.24 11.42 8.07
CA VAL A 151 -2.80 11.69 9.45
C VAL A 151 -3.49 10.71 10.40
N MET A 152 -4.81 10.52 10.27
CA MET A 152 -5.56 9.57 11.10
C MET A 152 -5.04 8.14 10.90
N LEU A 153 -4.87 7.69 9.65
CA LEU A 153 -4.33 6.36 9.35
C LEU A 153 -2.94 6.16 9.93
N ALA A 154 -2.06 7.16 9.82
CA ALA A 154 -0.72 7.08 10.38
C ALA A 154 -0.72 6.97 11.90
N VAL A 155 -1.59 7.70 12.61
CA VAL A 155 -1.76 7.57 14.07
C VAL A 155 -2.25 6.16 14.43
N VAL A 156 -3.25 5.63 13.71
CA VAL A 156 -3.77 4.27 13.93
C VAL A 156 -2.69 3.22 13.70
N ILE A 157 -1.95 3.33 12.59
CA ILE A 157 -0.86 2.39 12.26
C ILE A 157 0.23 2.45 13.31
N TRP A 158 0.73 3.64 13.63
CA TRP A 158 1.83 3.82 14.57
C TRP A 158 1.44 3.34 15.98
N GLY A 159 0.20 3.60 16.40
CA GLY A 159 -0.32 3.10 17.66
C GLY A 159 -0.59 1.60 17.72
N ALA A 160 -0.97 0.99 16.60
CA ALA A 160 -1.17 -0.45 16.51
C ALA A 160 0.15 -1.24 16.53
N ILE A 161 1.25 -0.61 16.11
CA ILE A 161 2.59 -1.22 16.13
C ILE A 161 3.44 -0.78 17.33
N ASP A 162 2.95 0.10 18.19
CA ASP A 162 3.60 0.43 19.45
C ASP A 162 3.60 -0.83 20.35
N PRO A 163 4.78 -1.40 20.66
CA PRO A 163 4.85 -2.62 21.45
C PRO A 163 4.37 -2.44 22.90
N THR A 164 4.23 -1.19 23.37
CA THR A 164 3.73 -0.85 24.70
C THR A 164 2.21 -0.66 24.76
N ASN A 165 1.52 -0.65 23.61
CA ASN A 165 0.07 -0.53 23.57
C ASN A 165 -0.61 -1.83 24.02
N ILE A 166 -1.09 -1.84 25.25
CA ILE A 166 -1.72 -3.03 25.87
C ILE A 166 -3.06 -3.42 25.21
N LEU A 167 -3.75 -2.49 24.55
CA LEU A 167 -5.04 -2.75 23.92
C LEU A 167 -4.89 -3.40 22.54
N VAL A 168 -3.72 -3.23 21.91
CA VAL A 168 -3.43 -3.76 20.59
C VAL A 168 -2.20 -4.66 20.66
N PRO A 169 -2.36 -5.93 21.11
CA PRO A 169 -1.25 -6.89 21.04
C PRO A 169 -0.83 -7.12 19.58
N PRO A 170 0.39 -7.60 19.31
CA PRO A 170 0.91 -7.76 17.94
C PRO A 170 0.00 -8.56 16.99
N GLN A 171 -0.74 -9.55 17.51
CA GLN A 171 -1.67 -10.37 16.75
C GLN A 171 -2.96 -9.62 16.35
N ALA A 172 -3.33 -8.58 17.09
CA ALA A 172 -4.48 -7.72 16.80
C ALA A 172 -4.14 -6.56 15.85
N ALA A 173 -2.86 -6.16 15.78
CA ALA A 173 -2.41 -5.05 14.93
C ALA A 173 -2.88 -5.14 13.45
N PRO A 174 -2.84 -6.30 12.76
CA PRO A 174 -3.34 -6.42 11.39
C PRO A 174 -4.80 -5.99 11.25
N TRP A 175 -5.64 -6.37 12.22
CA TRP A 175 -7.08 -6.12 12.20
C TRP A 175 -7.42 -4.66 12.50
N VAL A 176 -6.71 -4.06 13.46
CA VAL A 176 -6.89 -2.64 13.81
C VAL A 176 -6.48 -1.73 12.65
N ILE A 177 -5.33 -2.03 12.02
CA ILE A 177 -4.85 -1.28 10.85
C ILE A 177 -5.83 -1.44 9.67
N ALA A 178 -6.27 -2.67 9.41
CA ALA A 178 -7.24 -2.96 8.35
C ALA A 178 -8.58 -2.23 8.57
N LEU A 179 -9.09 -2.21 9.80
CA LEU A 179 -10.30 -1.48 10.16
C LEU A 179 -10.13 0.03 9.99
N GLY A 180 -8.99 0.59 10.36
CA GLY A 180 -8.67 2.01 10.11
C GLY A 180 -8.75 2.36 8.63
N TYR A 181 -8.18 1.52 7.76
CA TYR A 181 -8.31 1.66 6.30
C TYR A 181 -9.76 1.49 5.81
N ALA A 182 -10.52 0.56 6.38
CA ALA A 182 -11.92 0.37 6.03
C ALA A 182 -12.75 1.64 6.33
N VAL A 183 -12.58 2.21 7.53
CA VAL A 183 -13.22 3.47 7.94
C VAL A 183 -12.81 4.63 7.03
N ALA A 184 -11.52 4.71 6.67
CA ALA A 184 -11.03 5.71 5.73
C ALA A 184 -11.76 5.62 4.38
N ILE A 185 -11.91 4.40 3.83
CA ILE A 185 -12.60 4.18 2.55
C ILE A 185 -14.09 4.51 2.66
N TRP A 186 -14.78 4.00 3.68
CA TRP A 186 -16.23 4.18 3.83
C TRP A 186 -16.62 5.65 4.03
N GLY A 187 -15.81 6.42 4.75
CA GLY A 187 -16.10 7.82 5.03
C GLY A 187 -15.58 8.79 3.96
N PHE A 188 -14.43 8.49 3.34
CA PHE A 188 -13.62 9.52 2.68
C PHE A 188 -13.13 9.14 1.28
N ALA A 189 -13.49 7.97 0.74
CA ALA A 189 -13.11 7.60 -0.64
C ALA A 189 -13.84 8.43 -1.71
N PHE A 190 -15.08 8.85 -1.46
CA PHE A 190 -15.89 9.55 -2.46
C PHE A 190 -15.31 10.92 -2.87
N PRO A 191 -14.87 11.80 -1.94
CA PRO A 191 -14.16 13.03 -2.31
C PRO A 191 -12.79 12.82 -2.98
N GLY A 192 -12.26 11.60 -2.93
CA GLY A 192 -10.94 11.22 -3.42
C GLY A 192 -9.99 10.88 -2.27
N LEU A 193 -9.59 9.60 -2.20
CA LEU A 193 -8.64 9.08 -1.22
C LEU A 193 -7.67 8.09 -1.89
N ALA A 194 -6.37 8.41 -1.89
CA ALA A 194 -5.32 7.50 -2.29
C ALA A 194 -4.76 6.70 -1.12
N ALA A 195 -4.54 7.37 0.02
CA ALA A 195 -4.04 6.86 1.29
C ALA A 195 -2.70 6.10 1.28
N ASN A 196 -2.13 5.87 0.09
CA ASN A 196 -0.90 5.12 -0.08
C ASN A 196 -0.31 5.40 -1.47
N ALA A 197 0.88 6.00 -1.49
CA ALA A 197 1.60 6.31 -2.73
C ALA A 197 1.83 5.07 -3.62
N ALA A 198 2.08 3.89 -3.05
CA ALA A 198 2.29 2.68 -3.85
C ALA A 198 1.00 2.18 -4.52
N ARG A 199 -0.17 2.40 -3.89
CA ARG A 199 -1.48 2.11 -4.50
C ARG A 199 -1.77 3.07 -5.65
N ASP A 200 -1.53 4.37 -5.46
CA ASP A 200 -1.79 5.36 -6.49
C ASP A 200 -0.82 5.25 -7.65
N VAL A 201 0.49 5.35 -7.38
CA VAL A 201 1.53 5.33 -8.42
C VAL A 201 1.50 3.99 -9.17
N GLY A 202 1.36 2.86 -8.46
CA GLY A 202 1.26 1.55 -9.09
C GLY A 202 0.03 1.45 -10.01
N GLY A 203 -1.15 1.82 -9.52
CA GLY A 203 -2.38 1.79 -10.31
C GLY A 203 -2.38 2.78 -11.48
N ARG A 204 -1.78 3.95 -11.29
CA ARG A 204 -1.63 4.98 -12.33
C ARG A 204 -0.67 4.55 -13.42
N LEU A 205 0.45 3.89 -13.08
CA LEU A 205 1.34 3.27 -14.08
C LEU A 205 0.61 2.19 -14.88
N ALA A 206 -0.27 1.41 -14.24
CA ALA A 206 -1.10 0.42 -14.93
C ALA A 206 -2.09 1.10 -15.89
N ALA A 207 -2.78 2.16 -15.43
CA ALA A 207 -3.66 2.95 -16.28
C ALA A 207 -2.93 3.57 -17.48
N LEU A 208 -1.71 4.09 -17.29
CA LEU A 208 -0.86 4.59 -18.37
C LEU A 208 -0.45 3.49 -19.36
N THR A 209 -0.23 2.27 -18.87
CA THR A 209 0.10 1.11 -19.72
C THR A 209 -1.10 0.70 -20.57
N ILE A 210 -2.30 0.75 -20.00
CA ILE A 210 -3.54 0.28 -20.64
C ILE A 210 -4.11 1.33 -21.61
N TYR A 211 -4.22 2.59 -21.16
CA TYR A 211 -4.97 3.65 -21.85
C TYR A 211 -4.07 4.75 -22.44
N GLY A 212 -2.74 4.63 -22.31
CA GLY A 212 -1.79 5.61 -22.83
C GLY A 212 -1.65 6.87 -21.99
N ARG A 213 -0.99 7.90 -22.55
CA ARG A 213 -0.56 9.11 -21.81
C ARG A 213 -1.71 9.96 -21.26
N GLN A 214 -2.90 9.83 -21.84
CA GLN A 214 -4.11 10.51 -21.41
C GLN A 214 -4.52 10.09 -19.98
N ALA A 215 -4.15 8.87 -19.57
CA ALA A 215 -4.40 8.33 -18.23
C ALA A 215 -3.47 8.89 -17.13
N SER A 216 -2.62 9.88 -17.44
CA SER A 216 -1.69 10.45 -16.45
C SER A 216 -2.40 11.04 -15.23
N GLY A 217 -3.63 11.54 -15.40
CA GLY A 217 -4.40 12.20 -14.34
C GLY A 217 -3.96 13.64 -14.05
N GLY A 218 -3.07 14.20 -14.89
CA GLY A 218 -2.71 15.61 -14.86
C GLY A 218 -2.17 16.11 -13.51
N PRO A 219 -2.47 17.36 -13.11
CA PRO A 219 -1.97 17.96 -11.86
C PRO A 219 -2.39 17.20 -10.59
N TYR A 220 -3.55 16.52 -10.62
CA TYR A 220 -4.04 15.75 -9.48
C TYR A 220 -3.16 14.53 -9.17
N ALA A 221 -2.46 13.98 -10.16
CA ALA A 221 -1.62 12.80 -9.99
C ALA A 221 -0.52 12.98 -8.93
N ALA A 222 0.13 14.14 -8.91
CA ALA A 222 1.16 14.45 -7.93
C ALA A 222 0.57 14.57 -6.52
N LEU A 223 -0.62 15.16 -6.40
CA LEU A 223 -1.33 15.29 -5.13
C LEU A 223 -1.67 13.92 -4.56
N ALA A 224 -2.30 13.05 -5.36
CA ALA A 224 -2.68 11.70 -4.94
C ALA A 224 -1.46 10.85 -4.56
N ALA A 225 -0.36 10.96 -5.31
CA ALA A 225 0.85 10.19 -5.05
C ALA A 225 1.60 10.66 -3.81
N LEU A 226 1.67 11.98 -3.55
CA LEU A 226 2.63 12.54 -2.59
C LEU A 226 2.03 12.98 -1.27
N THR A 227 0.74 13.34 -1.20
CA THR A 227 0.13 13.94 0.02
C THR A 227 0.20 13.02 1.25
N ASN A 228 0.06 11.72 1.05
CA ASN A 228 0.16 10.72 2.12
C ASN A 228 1.51 10.73 2.85
N ILE A 229 2.61 11.13 2.19
CA ILE A 229 3.95 11.10 2.79
C ILE A 229 4.09 12.14 3.92
N PRO A 230 3.90 13.46 3.70
CA PRO A 230 3.95 14.43 4.78
C PRO A 230 2.82 14.22 5.80
N ALA A 231 1.63 13.80 5.37
CA ALA A 231 0.54 13.45 6.29
C ALA A 231 0.94 12.32 7.25
N THR A 232 1.61 11.28 6.74
CA THR A 232 2.14 10.19 7.57
C THR A 232 3.16 10.72 8.58
N MET A 233 4.06 11.61 8.18
CA MET A 233 5.05 12.19 9.11
C MET A 233 4.37 12.97 10.23
N VAL A 234 3.35 13.76 9.90
CA VAL A 234 2.57 14.51 10.89
C VAL A 234 1.84 13.55 11.84
N GLY A 235 1.18 12.50 11.33
CA GLY A 235 0.51 11.52 12.17
C GLY A 235 1.46 10.78 13.12
N VAL A 236 2.65 10.40 12.63
CA VAL A 236 3.70 9.80 13.47
C VAL A 236 4.18 10.78 14.54
N LEU A 237 4.42 12.04 14.18
CA LEU A 237 4.80 13.08 15.16
C LEU A 237 3.72 13.29 16.23
N LEU A 238 2.44 13.35 15.83
CA LEU A 238 1.34 13.46 16.79
C LEU A 238 1.30 12.27 17.75
N TYR A 239 1.51 11.05 17.25
CA TYR A 239 1.58 9.89 18.11
C TYR A 239 2.77 9.95 19.08
N GLU A 240 3.97 10.22 18.58
CA GLU A 240 5.20 10.27 19.39
C GLU A 240 5.16 11.42 20.42
N LEU A 241 4.49 12.54 20.12
CA LEU A 241 4.38 13.69 21.03
C LEU A 241 3.31 13.51 22.12
N PHE A 242 2.16 12.92 21.78
CA PHE A 242 0.99 12.91 22.68
C PHE A 242 0.65 11.55 23.26
N LEU A 243 1.03 10.44 22.59
CA LEU A 243 0.55 9.10 22.94
C LEU A 243 1.67 8.13 23.32
N ALA A 244 2.87 8.30 22.76
CA ALA A 244 4.03 7.49 23.13
C ALA A 244 4.47 7.80 24.56
N ASP A 245 4.81 6.76 25.31
CA ASP A 245 5.25 6.87 26.69
C ASP A 245 6.33 5.83 26.99
N SER A 246 7.55 6.32 27.20
CA SER A 246 8.72 5.48 27.49
C SER A 246 8.65 4.73 28.83
N GLN A 247 7.74 5.11 29.72
CA GLN A 247 7.57 4.45 31.03
C GLN A 247 6.65 3.23 30.95
N ARG A 248 5.93 3.03 29.84
CA ARG A 248 5.03 1.88 29.68
C ARG A 248 5.81 0.57 29.62
N VAL A 249 5.32 -0.40 30.39
CA VAL A 249 5.91 -1.74 30.44
C VAL A 249 5.57 -2.52 29.18
N LEU A 250 6.55 -3.26 28.65
CA LEU A 250 6.34 -4.16 27.53
C LEU A 250 5.55 -5.40 27.96
N PRO A 251 4.35 -5.66 27.40
CA PRO A 251 3.60 -6.87 27.66
C PRO A 251 4.35 -8.11 27.19
N LYS A 252 4.05 -9.27 27.80
CA LYS A 252 4.69 -10.55 27.44
C LYS A 252 4.57 -10.89 25.96
N ALA A 253 3.38 -10.68 25.37
CA ALA A 253 3.14 -10.93 23.94
C ALA A 253 4.04 -10.08 23.03
N SER A 254 4.21 -8.79 23.35
CA SER A 254 5.10 -7.89 22.61
C SER A 254 6.57 -8.29 22.76
N MET A 255 7.00 -8.68 23.96
CA MET A 255 8.36 -9.17 24.19
C MET A 255 8.65 -10.44 23.40
N GLU A 256 7.73 -11.40 23.38
CA GLU A 256 7.86 -12.63 22.60
C GLU A 256 7.93 -12.33 21.10
N TYR A 257 7.02 -11.48 20.60
CA TYR A 257 7.02 -11.03 19.21
C TYR A 257 8.36 -10.41 18.80
N ILE A 258 8.90 -9.49 19.61
CA ILE A 258 10.20 -8.85 19.35
C ILE A 258 11.33 -9.88 19.38
N ARG A 259 11.31 -10.82 20.34
CA ARG A 259 12.34 -11.87 20.46
C ARG A 259 12.41 -12.74 19.22
N VAL A 260 11.27 -13.21 18.72
CA VAL A 260 11.19 -14.04 17.51
C VAL A 260 11.74 -13.28 16.29
N HIS A 261 11.39 -12.01 16.13
CA HIS A 261 11.87 -11.19 15.02
C HIS A 261 13.39 -10.91 15.09
N LYS A 262 13.93 -10.67 16.29
CA LYS A 262 15.38 -10.50 16.48
C LYS A 262 16.17 -11.76 16.14
N ASN A 263 15.66 -12.93 16.53
CA ASN A 263 16.31 -14.21 16.22
C ASN A 263 16.38 -14.46 14.71
N HIS A 264 15.33 -14.08 13.96
CA HIS A 264 15.35 -14.17 12.51
C HIS A 264 16.42 -13.27 11.87
N GLY A 265 16.62 -12.05 12.39
CA GLY A 265 17.69 -11.16 11.94
C GLY A 265 19.10 -11.71 12.19
N CYS A 266 19.35 -12.23 13.41
CA CYS A 266 20.65 -12.79 13.78
C CYS A 266 21.02 -14.04 12.96
N LEU A 267 20.05 -14.89 12.64
CA LEU A 267 20.27 -16.05 11.77
C LEU A 267 20.65 -15.62 10.34
N HIS A 268 20.07 -14.53 9.84
CA HIS A 268 20.43 -13.97 8.54
C HIS A 268 21.87 -13.47 8.51
N ASP A 269 22.30 -12.71 9.51
CA ASP A 269 23.68 -12.19 9.61
C ASP A 269 24.69 -13.32 9.74
N HIS A 270 24.44 -14.31 10.61
CA HIS A 270 25.29 -15.51 10.69
C HIS A 270 25.34 -16.32 9.39
N SER A 271 24.26 -16.36 8.61
CA SER A 271 24.24 -17.03 7.31
C SER A 271 25.01 -16.27 6.22
N LEU A 272 25.08 -14.94 6.32
CA LEU A 272 25.87 -14.08 5.44
C LEU A 272 27.35 -14.18 5.80
N ASP A 273 27.68 -14.16 7.09
CA ASP A 273 29.05 -14.35 7.57
C ASP A 273 29.60 -15.72 7.18
N ARG A 274 28.80 -16.80 7.31
CA ARG A 274 29.20 -18.13 6.83
C ARG A 274 29.38 -18.21 5.32
N ARG A 275 28.56 -17.51 4.53
CA ARG A 275 28.72 -17.46 3.08
C ARG A 275 29.97 -16.69 2.67
N ASN A 276 30.23 -15.55 3.33
CA ASN A 276 31.41 -14.73 3.08
C ASN A 276 32.71 -15.40 3.55
N SER A 277 32.67 -16.21 4.62
CA SER A 277 33.83 -17.00 5.07
C SER A 277 34.09 -18.23 4.17
N SER A 278 33.03 -18.84 3.63
CA SER A 278 33.19 -19.94 2.65
C SER A 278 33.76 -19.45 1.31
N SER A 279 33.35 -18.27 0.82
CA SER A 279 33.85 -17.72 -0.44
C SER A 279 35.30 -17.25 -0.36
N THR A 280 35.74 -16.76 0.80
CA THR A 280 37.16 -16.42 1.05
C THR A 280 38.02 -17.66 1.19
N SER A 281 37.56 -18.69 1.90
CA SER A 281 38.22 -20.01 1.96
C SER A 281 38.43 -20.62 0.57
N ASP A 282 37.41 -20.57 -0.30
CA ASP A 282 37.48 -21.16 -1.63
C ASP A 282 38.35 -20.31 -2.59
N SER A 283 38.39 -18.99 -2.41
CA SER A 283 39.33 -18.13 -3.15
C SER A 283 40.78 -18.33 -2.72
N GLU A 284 41.05 -18.55 -1.43
CA GLU A 284 42.40 -18.81 -0.90
C GLU A 284 42.90 -20.20 -1.35
N LYS A 285 42.03 -21.22 -1.34
CA LYS A 285 42.37 -22.56 -1.86
C LYS A 285 42.63 -22.55 -3.36
N ASN A 286 41.86 -21.82 -4.15
CA ASN A 286 42.11 -21.68 -5.59
C ASN A 286 43.38 -20.85 -5.87
N ALA A 287 43.70 -19.83 -5.06
CA ALA A 287 44.93 -19.07 -5.20
C ALA A 287 46.17 -19.89 -4.85
N MET A 288 46.12 -20.75 -3.82
CA MET A 288 47.19 -21.70 -3.49
C MET A 288 47.38 -22.75 -4.60
N ALA A 289 46.31 -23.29 -5.16
CA ALA A 289 46.38 -24.29 -6.23
C ALA A 289 47.01 -23.73 -7.54
N ILE A 290 46.92 -22.42 -7.77
CA ILE A 290 47.55 -21.75 -8.92
C ILE A 290 49.03 -21.41 -8.64
N ALA A 291 49.43 -21.29 -7.37
CA ALA A 291 50.82 -21.02 -6.99
C ALA A 291 51.71 -22.30 -6.95
N GLU A 292 51.09 -23.49 -6.92
CA GLU A 292 51.76 -24.79 -6.92
C GLU A 292 51.84 -25.48 -8.31
N ALA A 293 51.38 -24.81 -9.37
CA ALA A 293 51.44 -25.26 -10.76
C ALA A 293 52.44 -24.44 -11.60
#